data_AF-A0A7Y3DZP1-F1
#
_entry.id   AF-A0A7Y3DZP1-F1
#
_cell.length_a   1.000
_cell.length_b   1.000
_cell.length_c   1.000
_cell.angle_alpha   90.00
_cell.angle_beta   90.00
_cell.angle_gamma   90.00
#
_symmetry.space_group_name_H-M   'P 1'
#
loop_
_entity.id
_entity.type
_entity.pdbx_description
1 polymer ?
#
loop_
_entity_poly.entity_id
_entity_poly.type
_entity_poly.pdbx_seq_one_letter_code
_entity_poly.pdbx_strand_id
1 'polypeptide(L)'
;MPAETSPLFESDSVLGVRISGPFQPLVNDRAEGEREYFPFQLQVDGAAVPVRIRVRGHSRVRVCEFPPLRLNFSVSETDATVFSGQDKLKLVTHCRHYDQGEQDLLEEFLAYRIFNLLTDSGFRVRLLRIQYEDRAGGLPADASPRYGFLIEPARELADRLGAELVELEGFPRYQHDRRHAALVYVFQYLIANTDWSLVRADYAEACCHNIRLLEADSQLRMIPYDFDVSGLVNARYAFPDPKLRIGRVTRRRYLGVCTEPEYVLDAIRHVRGMKAEILALPATVPGLKAKNAKKAAKFLDGFFERAENEQKLLKNFESSCL
;
A
#
# COMPACT_ATOMS: atom_id res chain seq x y z
N MET A 1 27.92 -8.68 -5.96
CA MET A 1 27.46 -9.51 -4.83
C MET A 1 25.95 -9.47 -4.85
N PRO A 2 25.23 -10.58 -4.63
CA PRO A 2 23.79 -10.50 -4.41
C PRO A 2 23.55 -9.50 -3.25
N ALA A 3 22.60 -8.59 -3.40
CA ALA A 3 22.23 -7.69 -2.32
C ALA A 3 21.83 -8.56 -1.13
N GLU A 4 22.46 -8.35 0.03
CA GLU A 4 21.98 -8.98 1.27
C GLU A 4 20.50 -8.59 1.43
N THR A 5 19.64 -9.59 1.59
CA THR A 5 18.22 -9.35 1.77
C THR A 5 18.01 -8.52 3.02
N SER A 6 17.24 -7.44 2.89
CA SER A 6 16.96 -6.54 4.02
C SER A 6 16.21 -7.31 5.12
N PRO A 7 16.74 -7.38 6.35
CA PRO A 7 16.09 -8.11 7.45
C PRO A 7 14.75 -7.47 7.87
N LEU A 8 14.52 -6.21 7.51
CA LEU A 8 13.33 -5.44 7.91
C LEU A 8 12.01 -6.05 7.44
N PHE A 9 12.00 -6.64 6.25
CA PHE A 9 10.79 -7.15 5.58
C PHE A 9 10.70 -8.68 5.59
N GLU A 10 11.61 -9.38 6.28
CA GLU A 10 11.59 -10.85 6.38
C GLU A 10 10.65 -11.36 7.48
N SER A 11 10.13 -10.47 8.32
CA SER A 11 9.23 -10.82 9.41
C SER A 11 7.93 -10.01 9.35
N ASP A 12 6.86 -10.61 9.85
CA ASP A 12 5.54 -10.00 9.98
C ASP A 12 5.22 -9.49 11.40
N SER A 13 6.11 -9.74 12.37
CA SER A 13 5.91 -9.27 13.75
C SER A 13 5.81 -7.74 13.84
N VAL A 14 5.04 -7.21 14.77
CA VAL A 14 5.00 -5.75 14.98
C VAL A 14 6.36 -5.26 15.46
N LEU A 15 6.94 -4.27 14.78
CA LEU A 15 8.18 -3.62 15.21
C LEU A 15 7.86 -2.44 16.13
N GLY A 16 8.25 -2.54 17.40
CA GLY A 16 8.15 -1.43 18.34
C GLY A 16 9.25 -0.41 18.09
N VAL A 17 8.90 0.84 17.85
CA VAL A 17 9.88 1.93 17.67
C VAL A 17 9.46 3.18 18.43
N ARG A 18 10.45 3.98 18.80
CA ARG A 18 10.25 5.36 19.25
C ARG A 18 10.96 6.29 18.29
N ILE A 19 10.27 7.32 17.82
CA ILE A 19 10.85 8.34 16.96
C ILE A 19 10.80 9.65 17.74
N SER A 20 11.96 10.27 17.95
CA SER A 20 12.09 11.49 18.73
C SER A 20 12.70 12.61 17.88
N GLY A 21 12.06 13.77 17.87
CA GLY A 21 12.51 14.93 17.10
C GLY A 21 11.41 15.99 16.95
N PRO A 22 11.55 16.96 16.04
CA PRO A 22 10.64 18.10 15.97
C PRO A 22 9.40 17.76 15.11
N PHE A 23 8.42 17.03 15.67
CA PHE A 23 7.22 16.63 14.93
C PHE A 23 6.34 17.81 14.55
N GLN A 24 6.13 18.77 15.44
CA GLN A 24 5.24 19.89 15.16
C GLN A 24 5.64 20.68 13.89
N PRO A 25 6.90 21.11 13.70
CA PRO A 25 7.28 21.76 12.45
C PRO A 25 7.24 20.79 11.26
N LEU A 26 7.60 19.51 11.44
CA LEU A 26 7.53 18.50 10.38
C LEU A 26 6.10 18.35 9.83
N VAL A 27 5.09 18.14 10.68
CA VAL A 27 3.69 17.91 10.23
C VAL A 27 3.03 19.18 9.67
N ASN A 28 3.60 20.35 9.99
CA ASN A 28 3.17 21.64 9.45
C ASN A 28 3.86 22.01 8.15
N ASP A 29 4.93 21.31 7.75
CA ASP A 29 5.54 21.46 6.42
C ASP A 29 4.63 20.83 5.34
N ARG A 30 3.61 21.60 4.97
CA ARG A 30 2.57 21.23 4.00
C ARG A 30 2.78 21.86 2.63
N ALA A 31 3.92 22.52 2.40
CA ALA A 31 4.21 23.16 1.12
C ALA A 31 4.10 22.16 -0.03
N GLU A 32 3.63 22.62 -1.19
CA GLU A 32 3.70 21.84 -2.43
C GLU A 32 5.13 21.96 -2.99
N GLY A 33 5.76 20.83 -3.36
CA GLY A 33 7.14 20.80 -3.85
C GLY A 33 8.13 20.09 -2.91
N GLU A 34 9.38 20.54 -2.91
CA GLU A 34 10.44 19.97 -2.07
C GLU A 34 10.25 20.37 -0.60
N ARG A 35 9.90 19.36 0.21
CA ARG A 35 9.72 19.48 1.67
C ARG A 35 11.01 19.16 2.40
N GLU A 36 11.23 19.85 3.51
CA GLU A 36 12.49 19.80 4.23
C GLU A 36 12.66 18.50 5.01
N TYR A 37 13.91 18.04 5.08
CA TYR A 37 14.31 16.92 5.91
C TYR A 37 14.76 17.41 7.29
N PHE A 38 13.96 17.10 8.29
CA PHE A 38 14.24 17.39 9.70
C PHE A 38 15.03 16.24 10.35
N PRO A 39 15.94 16.52 11.29
CA PRO A 39 16.69 15.48 12.01
C PRO A 39 15.85 14.85 13.13
N PHE A 40 15.89 13.53 13.21
CA PHE A 40 15.25 12.71 14.23
C PHE A 40 16.20 11.62 14.72
N GLN A 41 15.84 10.99 15.84
CA GLN A 41 16.40 9.71 16.26
C GLN A 41 15.30 8.66 16.30
N LEU A 42 15.57 7.49 15.72
CA LEU A 42 14.71 6.31 15.81
C LEU A 42 15.35 5.31 16.78
N GLN A 43 14.64 4.97 17.85
CA GLN A 43 15.03 3.92 18.78
C GLN A 43 14.30 2.62 18.45
N VAL A 44 15.06 1.53 18.34
CA VAL A 44 14.59 0.17 18.05
C VAL A 44 15.49 -0.83 18.73
N ASP A 45 14.93 -1.82 19.44
CA ASP A 45 15.68 -2.89 20.12
C ASP A 45 16.90 -2.42 20.95
N GLY A 46 16.77 -1.25 21.59
CA GLY A 46 17.82 -0.63 22.41
C GLY A 46 18.89 0.14 21.64
N ALA A 47 18.89 0.10 20.30
CA ALA A 47 19.75 0.93 19.45
C ALA A 47 19.07 2.25 19.08
N ALA A 48 19.88 3.30 18.89
CA ALA A 48 19.43 4.60 18.38
C ALA A 48 20.04 4.85 17.00
N VAL A 49 19.18 5.03 16.00
CA VAL A 49 19.55 5.26 14.60
C VAL A 49 19.20 6.70 14.23
N PRO A 50 20.17 7.54 13.85
CA PRO A 50 19.89 8.84 13.26
C PRO A 50 19.06 8.68 11.99
N VAL A 51 18.02 9.49 11.84
CA VAL A 51 17.17 9.46 10.66
C VAL A 51 16.71 10.86 10.31
N ARG A 52 16.66 11.16 9.01
CA ARG A 52 16.08 12.40 8.52
C ARG A 52 14.66 12.10 8.04
N ILE A 53 13.71 12.92 8.46
CA ILE A 53 12.28 12.70 8.15
C ILE A 53 11.71 13.92 7.46
N ARG A 54 10.91 13.68 6.43
CA ARG A 54 10.07 14.69 5.78
C ARG A 54 8.67 14.19 5.52
N VAL A 55 7.73 15.10 5.32
CA VAL A 55 6.39 14.79 4.83
C VAL A 55 6.44 14.31 3.37
N ARG A 56 5.62 13.31 3.03
CA ARG A 56 5.47 12.80 1.65
C ARG A 56 4.01 12.79 1.20
N GLY A 57 3.83 12.60 -0.11
CA GLY A 57 2.51 12.48 -0.74
C GLY A 57 1.95 13.81 -1.21
N HIS A 58 0.77 13.74 -1.84
CA HIS A 58 0.06 14.90 -2.40
C HIS A 58 -1.28 15.08 -1.70
N SER A 59 -2.25 14.19 -1.95
CA SER A 59 -3.61 14.30 -1.41
C SER A 59 -3.65 14.28 0.12
N ARG A 60 -2.97 13.30 0.74
CA ARG A 60 -2.93 13.14 2.21
C ARG A 60 -2.26 14.31 2.93
N VAL A 61 -1.33 15.04 2.29
CA VAL A 61 -0.74 16.26 2.90
C VAL A 61 -1.79 17.36 3.08
N ARG A 62 -2.75 17.46 2.14
CA ARG A 62 -3.83 18.44 2.18
C ARG A 62 -4.96 18.06 3.13
N VAL A 63 -5.25 16.77 3.28
CA VAL A 63 -6.46 16.31 4.01
C VAL A 63 -6.18 15.65 5.37
N CYS A 64 -4.95 15.22 5.66
CA CYS A 64 -4.62 14.56 6.93
C CYS A 64 -4.13 15.56 7.99
N GLU A 65 -4.42 15.25 9.25
CA GLU A 65 -3.81 15.93 10.41
C GLU A 65 -2.36 15.48 10.56
N PHE A 66 -2.09 14.18 10.42
CA PHE A 66 -0.76 13.61 10.45
C PHE A 66 -0.45 12.97 9.08
N PRO A 67 0.34 13.64 8.23
CA PRO A 67 0.60 13.17 6.87
C PRO A 67 1.59 11.99 6.85
N PRO A 68 1.59 11.16 5.79
CA PRO A 68 2.57 10.11 5.64
C PRO A 68 3.98 10.68 5.55
N LEU A 69 4.96 9.91 6.04
CA LEU A 69 6.33 10.35 6.21
C LEU A 69 7.30 9.57 5.32
N ARG A 70 8.44 10.18 5.02
CA ARG A 70 9.58 9.52 4.38
C ARG A 70 10.76 9.55 5.33
N LEU A 71 11.21 8.36 5.72
CA LEU A 71 12.43 8.15 6.49
C LEU A 71 13.61 8.09 5.52
N ASN A 72 14.71 8.73 5.89
CA ASN A 72 15.95 8.78 5.13
C ASN A 72 17.10 8.52 6.11
N PHE A 73 17.68 7.33 6.01
CA PHE A 73 18.77 6.84 6.83
C PHE A 73 20.10 7.05 6.09
N SER A 74 21.19 7.28 6.83
CA SER A 74 22.50 6.98 6.29
C SER A 74 22.70 5.47 6.37
N VAL A 75 22.93 4.79 5.25
CA VAL A 75 23.06 3.32 5.21
C VAL A 75 24.08 2.82 6.24
N SER A 76 25.23 3.48 6.35
CA SER A 76 26.29 3.13 7.32
C SER A 76 25.88 3.24 8.79
N GLU A 77 24.80 3.96 9.11
CA GLU A 77 24.28 4.08 10.47
C GLU A 77 23.24 2.99 10.80
N THR A 78 22.92 2.11 9.84
CA THR A 78 21.87 1.08 9.99
C THR A 78 22.40 -0.33 10.26
N ASP A 79 23.69 -0.60 10.00
CA ASP A 79 24.28 -1.95 9.92
C ASP A 79 24.02 -2.86 11.14
N ALA A 80 23.97 -2.29 12.35
CA ALA A 80 23.77 -3.03 13.60
C ALA A 80 22.29 -3.13 14.03
N THR A 81 21.34 -2.86 13.13
CA THR A 81 19.91 -2.83 13.44
C THR A 81 19.07 -3.57 12.40
N VAL A 82 17.79 -3.76 12.71
CA VAL A 82 16.82 -4.30 11.74
C VAL A 82 16.67 -3.44 10.48
N PHE A 83 17.19 -2.21 10.47
CA PHE A 83 17.21 -1.33 9.30
C PHE A 83 18.47 -1.49 8.43
N SER A 84 19.33 -2.47 8.70
CA SER A 84 20.57 -2.69 7.93
C SER A 84 20.32 -2.65 6.41
N GLY A 85 21.14 -1.88 5.70
CA GLY A 85 21.04 -1.68 4.25
C GLY A 85 19.96 -0.69 3.78
N GLN A 86 19.13 -0.15 4.69
CA GLN A 86 18.04 0.76 4.33
C GLN A 86 18.54 2.19 4.10
N ASP A 87 18.14 2.81 2.97
CA ASP A 87 18.33 4.24 2.68
C ASP A 87 17.02 5.00 2.91
N LYS A 88 16.04 4.82 2.01
CA LYS A 88 14.78 5.57 2.04
C LYS A 88 13.58 4.66 2.17
N LEU A 89 12.80 4.91 3.22
CA LEU A 89 11.60 4.15 3.52
C LEU A 89 10.37 5.04 3.50
N LYS A 90 9.30 4.54 2.87
CA LYS A 90 7.97 5.15 2.96
C LYS A 90 7.31 4.67 4.24
N LEU A 91 6.94 5.60 5.11
CA LEU A 91 6.14 5.32 6.30
C LEU A 91 4.71 5.81 6.08
N VAL A 92 3.76 4.89 6.08
CA VAL A 92 2.34 5.19 6.09
C VAL A 92 1.89 5.36 7.55
N THR A 93 1.14 6.43 7.82
CA THR A 93 0.77 6.87 9.18
C THR A 93 -0.73 7.03 9.30
N HIS A 94 -1.24 7.11 10.52
CA HIS A 94 -2.64 7.46 10.79
C HIS A 94 -2.94 8.85 10.21
N CYS A 95 -3.93 8.98 9.32
CA CYS A 95 -4.28 10.27 8.72
C CYS A 95 -4.88 11.26 9.75
N ARG A 96 -5.52 10.71 10.80
CA ARG A 96 -6.21 11.45 11.87
C ARG A 96 -5.77 10.91 13.22
N HIS A 97 -5.70 11.77 14.24
CA HIS A 97 -5.17 11.38 15.54
C HIS A 97 -6.06 10.43 16.34
N TYR A 98 -7.36 10.34 16.01
CA TYR A 98 -8.30 9.44 16.70
C TYR A 98 -8.34 8.02 16.09
N ASP A 99 -8.84 7.07 16.88
CA ASP A 99 -8.83 5.63 16.59
C ASP A 99 -9.27 5.24 15.18
N GLN A 100 -10.30 5.89 14.60
CA GLN A 100 -10.75 5.55 13.25
C GLN A 100 -9.67 5.81 12.19
N GLY A 101 -8.86 6.86 12.33
CA GLY A 101 -7.73 7.11 11.42
C GLY A 101 -6.66 6.04 11.49
N GLU A 102 -6.47 5.43 12.66
CA GLU A 102 -5.59 4.27 12.84
C GLU A 102 -6.21 2.98 12.27
N GLN A 103 -7.54 2.80 12.39
CA GLN A 103 -8.21 1.66 11.76
C GLN A 103 -8.16 1.73 10.22
N ASP A 104 -8.36 2.91 9.63
CA ASP A 104 -8.24 3.12 8.17
C ASP A 104 -6.82 2.73 7.69
N LEU A 105 -5.77 3.11 8.44
CA LEU A 105 -4.39 2.71 8.17
C LEU A 105 -4.21 1.17 8.22
N LEU A 106 -4.77 0.51 9.23
CA LEU A 106 -4.64 -0.94 9.39
C LEU A 106 -5.43 -1.71 8.32
N GLU A 107 -6.54 -1.16 7.82
CA GLU A 107 -7.29 -1.69 6.68
C GLU A 107 -6.50 -1.51 5.36
N GLU A 108 -5.72 -0.43 5.22
CA GLU A 108 -4.78 -0.25 4.09
C GLU A 108 -3.64 -1.27 4.17
N PHE A 109 -3.04 -1.46 5.36
CA PHE A 109 -2.03 -2.49 5.60
C PHE A 109 -2.56 -3.90 5.25
N LEU A 110 -3.80 -4.20 5.65
CA LEU A 110 -4.49 -5.45 5.31
C LEU A 110 -4.56 -5.66 3.79
N ALA A 111 -4.79 -4.61 2.98
CA ALA A 111 -4.84 -4.74 1.52
C ALA A 111 -3.50 -5.21 0.93
N TYR A 112 -2.36 -4.69 1.41
CA TYR A 112 -1.04 -5.20 1.02
C TYR A 112 -0.88 -6.67 1.41
N ARG A 113 -1.26 -7.04 2.64
CA ARG A 113 -1.15 -8.42 3.13
C ARG A 113 -2.03 -9.39 2.34
N ILE A 114 -3.23 -8.99 1.91
CA ILE A 114 -4.09 -9.78 1.02
C ILE A 114 -3.37 -10.01 -0.31
N PHE A 115 -2.75 -8.97 -0.91
CA PHE A 115 -2.04 -9.13 -2.16
C PHE A 115 -0.83 -10.06 -2.03
N ASN A 116 -0.10 -10.00 -0.91
CA ASN A 116 1.01 -10.91 -0.63
C ASN A 116 0.57 -12.38 -0.47
N LEU A 117 -0.68 -12.66 -0.08
CA LEU A 117 -1.22 -14.02 -0.10
C LEU A 117 -1.46 -14.54 -1.52
N LEU A 118 -1.70 -13.65 -2.47
CA LEU A 118 -2.04 -14.01 -3.85
C LEU A 118 -0.80 -14.18 -4.73
N THR A 119 0.28 -13.45 -4.44
CA THR A 119 1.49 -13.45 -5.26
C THR A 119 2.68 -12.86 -4.50
N ASP A 120 3.88 -13.35 -4.81
CA ASP A 120 5.14 -12.73 -4.37
C ASP A 120 5.45 -11.43 -5.12
N SER A 121 4.75 -11.14 -6.23
CA SER A 121 4.94 -9.95 -7.05
C SER A 121 4.20 -8.73 -6.48
N GLY A 122 4.39 -8.46 -5.19
CA GLY A 122 3.84 -7.32 -4.47
C GLY A 122 4.83 -6.80 -3.44
N PHE A 123 4.66 -5.54 -3.04
CA PHE A 123 5.45 -4.96 -1.96
C PHE A 123 5.26 -5.72 -0.66
N ARG A 124 6.35 -6.04 0.03
CA ARG A 124 6.29 -6.43 1.44
C ARG A 124 6.01 -5.21 2.31
N VAL A 125 5.36 -5.43 3.44
CA VAL A 125 5.01 -4.37 4.41
C VAL A 125 5.34 -4.80 5.84
N ARG A 126 5.87 -3.87 6.64
CA ARG A 126 6.23 -4.11 8.04
C ARG A 126 5.40 -3.21 8.94
N LEU A 127 4.61 -3.80 9.85
CA LEU A 127 3.78 -3.05 10.78
C LEU A 127 4.62 -2.56 11.98
N LEU A 128 4.45 -1.30 12.36
CA LEU A 128 5.16 -0.64 13.44
C LEU A 128 4.17 -0.21 14.53
N ARG A 129 4.60 -0.29 15.79
CA ARG A 129 3.99 0.42 16.92
C ARG A 129 4.90 1.59 17.28
N ILE A 130 4.47 2.81 16.97
CA ILE A 130 5.32 3.99 17.01
C ILE A 130 4.97 4.87 18.22
N GLN A 131 5.97 5.14 19.06
CA GLN A 131 5.94 6.22 20.04
C GLN A 131 6.54 7.48 19.38
N TYR A 132 5.71 8.48 19.14
CA TYR A 132 6.18 9.79 18.67
C TYR A 132 6.50 10.68 19.87
N GLU A 133 7.74 11.16 19.94
CA GLU A 133 8.21 12.11 20.96
C GLU A 133 8.57 13.44 20.32
N ASP A 134 7.66 14.41 20.45
CA ASP A 134 7.82 15.74 19.87
C ASP A 134 8.67 16.65 20.76
N ARG A 135 9.93 16.86 20.35
CA ARG A 135 10.87 17.76 21.04
C ARG A 135 10.59 19.24 20.77
N ALA A 136 9.83 19.57 19.72
CA ALA A 136 9.41 20.94 19.45
C ALA A 136 8.15 21.33 20.24
N GLY A 137 7.40 20.33 20.72
CA GLY A 137 6.12 20.50 21.40
C GLY A 137 4.99 20.92 20.45
N GLY A 138 3.77 20.54 20.80
CA GLY A 138 2.56 20.89 20.04
C GLY A 138 1.87 19.70 19.39
N LEU A 139 2.55 18.56 19.24
CA LEU A 139 1.88 17.33 18.83
C LEU A 139 0.90 16.87 19.94
N PRO A 140 -0.39 16.66 19.62
CA PRO A 140 -1.38 16.31 20.63
C PRO A 140 -1.15 14.90 21.17
N ALA A 141 -1.56 14.65 22.42
CA ALA A 141 -1.28 13.39 23.12
C ALA A 141 -1.90 12.17 22.41
N ASP A 142 -3.03 12.34 21.73
CA ASP A 142 -3.67 11.28 20.94
C ASP A 142 -2.94 10.99 19.62
N ALA A 143 -1.91 11.75 19.23
CA ALA A 143 -1.05 11.37 18.12
C ALA A 143 -0.11 10.21 18.45
N SER A 144 0.04 9.83 19.73
CA SER A 144 1.06 8.88 20.19
C SER A 144 0.58 8.03 21.39
N PRO A 145 0.83 6.71 21.42
CA PRO A 145 1.46 5.93 20.37
C PRO A 145 0.44 5.55 19.29
N ARG A 146 0.87 5.46 18.04
CA ARG A 146 0.03 5.03 16.90
C ARG A 146 0.70 3.93 16.07
N TYR A 147 -0.11 3.11 15.41
CA TYR A 147 0.40 2.22 14.37
C TYR A 147 0.86 3.04 13.15
N GLY A 148 1.82 2.47 12.43
CA GLY A 148 2.30 2.91 11.13
C GLY A 148 2.81 1.68 10.39
N PHE A 149 3.02 1.74 9.08
CA PHE A 149 3.70 0.64 8.40
C PHE A 149 4.68 1.13 7.34
N LEU A 150 5.77 0.38 7.20
CA LEU A 150 6.79 0.59 6.18
C LEU A 150 6.44 -0.24 4.95
N ILE A 151 6.75 0.30 3.77
CA ILE A 151 6.61 -0.38 2.48
C ILE A 151 8.02 -0.68 1.96
N GLU A 152 8.23 -1.92 1.51
CA GLU A 152 9.45 -2.37 0.82
C GLU A 152 9.87 -1.37 -0.26
N PRO A 153 11.13 -0.93 -0.29
CA PRO A 153 11.63 -0.09 -1.37
C PRO A 153 11.43 -0.76 -2.73
N ALA A 154 10.99 0.00 -3.73
CA ALA A 154 10.71 -0.55 -5.05
C ALA A 154 11.94 -1.19 -5.73
N ARG A 155 13.14 -0.73 -5.39
CA ARG A 155 14.39 -1.33 -5.85
C ARG A 155 14.62 -2.71 -5.21
N GLU A 156 14.38 -2.86 -3.91
CA GLU A 156 14.50 -4.16 -3.24
C GLU A 156 13.47 -5.16 -3.74
N LEU A 157 12.24 -4.70 -4.01
CA LEU A 157 11.23 -5.51 -4.69
C LEU A 157 11.73 -5.97 -6.08
N ALA A 158 12.31 -5.06 -6.86
CA ALA A 158 12.84 -5.37 -8.19
C ALA A 158 13.97 -6.40 -8.10
N ASP A 159 14.93 -6.18 -7.21
CA ASP A 159 16.04 -7.11 -6.94
C ASP A 159 15.51 -8.49 -6.49
N ARG A 160 14.51 -8.55 -5.60
CA ARG A 160 13.88 -9.79 -5.13
C ARG A 160 13.19 -10.57 -6.25
N LEU A 161 12.66 -9.88 -7.24
CA LEU A 161 11.97 -10.50 -8.38
C LEU A 161 12.89 -10.71 -9.59
N GLY A 162 14.19 -10.39 -9.48
CA GLY A 162 15.12 -10.43 -10.61
C GLY A 162 14.69 -9.53 -11.76
N ALA A 163 14.13 -8.36 -11.44
CA ALA A 163 13.51 -7.43 -12.38
C ALA A 163 14.12 -6.03 -12.26
N GLU A 164 13.83 -5.17 -13.25
CA GLU A 164 14.22 -3.76 -13.23
C GLU A 164 12.98 -2.85 -13.10
N LEU A 165 13.13 -1.71 -12.43
CA LEU A 165 12.08 -0.68 -12.40
C LEU A 165 12.04 0.06 -13.73
N VAL A 166 10.85 0.18 -14.31
CA VAL A 166 10.64 0.90 -15.56
C VAL A 166 9.56 1.96 -15.43
N GLU A 167 9.76 3.08 -16.12
CA GLU A 167 8.77 4.15 -16.27
C GLU A 167 8.44 4.28 -17.75
N LEU A 168 7.14 4.30 -18.07
CA LEU A 168 6.64 4.35 -19.44
C LEU A 168 5.65 5.49 -19.58
N GLU A 169 5.58 6.12 -20.75
CA GLU A 169 4.54 7.11 -21.05
C GLU A 169 3.15 6.47 -21.22
N GLY A 170 3.09 5.18 -21.54
CA GLY A 170 1.84 4.43 -21.70
C GLY A 170 2.06 2.95 -21.46
N PHE A 171 1.10 2.28 -20.82
CA PHE A 171 1.19 0.84 -20.60
C PHE A 171 0.91 0.08 -21.92
N PRO A 172 1.82 -0.79 -22.39
CA PRO A 172 1.65 -1.48 -23.66
C PRO A 172 0.59 -2.58 -23.55
N ARG A 173 -0.28 -2.68 -24.55
CA ARG A 173 -1.39 -3.64 -24.55
C ARG A 173 -0.97 -5.10 -24.56
N TYR A 174 0.19 -5.43 -25.15
CA TYR A 174 0.60 -6.83 -25.37
C TYR A 174 1.97 -7.19 -24.77
N GLN A 175 2.80 -6.20 -24.45
CA GLN A 175 4.14 -6.43 -23.89
C GLN A 175 4.09 -6.41 -22.35
N HIS A 176 3.30 -7.30 -21.77
CA HIS A 176 3.20 -7.46 -20.32
C HIS A 176 2.71 -8.86 -19.97
N ASP A 177 3.00 -9.30 -18.75
CA ASP A 177 2.48 -10.54 -18.19
C ASP A 177 0.97 -10.42 -17.96
N ARG A 178 0.19 -10.85 -18.93
CA ARG A 178 -1.28 -10.77 -18.93
C ARG A 178 -1.94 -11.63 -17.88
N ARG A 179 -1.32 -12.76 -17.50
CA ARG A 179 -1.81 -13.62 -16.41
C ARG A 179 -1.68 -12.89 -15.08
N HIS A 180 -0.52 -12.30 -14.82
CA HIS A 180 -0.30 -11.48 -13.64
C HIS A 180 -1.18 -10.22 -13.63
N ALA A 181 -1.33 -9.55 -14.78
CA ALA A 181 -2.21 -8.38 -14.90
C ALA A 181 -3.68 -8.74 -14.57
N ALA A 182 -4.18 -9.88 -15.06
CA ALA A 182 -5.51 -10.38 -14.70
C ALA A 182 -5.66 -10.60 -13.19
N LEU A 183 -4.64 -11.16 -12.51
CA LEU A 183 -4.63 -11.29 -11.05
C LEU A 183 -4.71 -9.93 -10.35
N VAL A 184 -3.94 -8.93 -10.82
CA VAL A 184 -4.01 -7.56 -10.30
C VAL A 184 -5.40 -6.97 -10.49
N TYR A 185 -6.04 -7.14 -11.65
CA TYR A 185 -7.39 -6.62 -11.90
C TYR A 185 -8.44 -7.25 -10.97
N VAL A 186 -8.38 -8.57 -10.76
CA VAL A 186 -9.28 -9.27 -9.85
C VAL A 186 -9.02 -8.84 -8.40
N PHE A 187 -7.76 -8.67 -7.99
CA PHE A 187 -7.40 -8.15 -6.67
C PHE A 187 -7.93 -6.73 -6.44
N GLN A 188 -7.72 -5.81 -7.39
CA GLN A 188 -8.26 -4.45 -7.28
C GLN A 188 -9.79 -4.46 -7.18
N TYR A 189 -10.47 -5.35 -7.91
CA TYR A 189 -11.91 -5.55 -7.78
C TYR A 189 -12.32 -6.14 -6.42
N LEU A 190 -11.57 -7.12 -5.88
CA LEU A 190 -11.81 -7.73 -4.57
C LEU A 190 -11.88 -6.66 -3.47
N ILE A 191 -10.90 -5.75 -3.43
CA ILE A 191 -10.84 -4.67 -2.44
C ILE A 191 -11.65 -3.41 -2.83
N ALA A 192 -12.33 -3.45 -3.99
CA ALA A 192 -13.01 -2.31 -4.60
C ALA A 192 -12.12 -1.06 -4.72
N ASN A 193 -10.87 -1.25 -5.14
CA ASN A 193 -9.97 -0.15 -5.45
C ASN A 193 -10.20 0.32 -6.89
N THR A 194 -10.58 1.59 -7.01
CA THR A 194 -10.76 2.27 -8.30
C THR A 194 -9.80 3.43 -8.49
N ASP A 195 -8.90 3.67 -7.55
CA ASP A 195 -7.92 4.75 -7.60
C ASP A 195 -6.59 4.26 -8.20
N TRP A 196 -6.63 3.82 -9.46
CA TRP A 196 -5.45 3.43 -10.22
C TRP A 196 -5.70 3.62 -11.72
N SER A 197 -4.64 3.84 -12.49
CA SER A 197 -4.72 4.05 -13.94
C SER A 197 -3.47 3.49 -14.63
N LEU A 198 -3.66 2.92 -15.82
CA LEU A 198 -2.59 2.51 -16.74
C LEU A 198 -2.34 3.55 -17.85
N VAL A 199 -3.11 4.63 -17.84
CA VAL A 199 -3.01 5.73 -18.80
C VAL A 199 -2.45 6.95 -18.10
N ARG A 200 -1.47 7.59 -18.77
CA ARG A 200 -0.83 8.82 -18.31
C ARG A 200 -1.87 9.91 -18.09
N ALA A 201 -1.88 10.48 -16.89
CA ALA A 201 -2.58 11.73 -16.65
C ALA A 201 -1.82 12.87 -17.34
N ASP A 202 -2.54 13.90 -17.81
CA ASP A 202 -1.95 15.02 -18.56
C ASP A 202 -0.79 15.72 -17.82
N TYR A 203 -0.79 15.65 -16.49
CA TYR A 203 0.21 16.25 -15.59
C TYR A 203 1.29 15.28 -15.10
N ALA A 204 1.28 14.02 -15.56
CA ALA A 204 2.22 12.99 -15.13
C ALA A 204 3.28 12.71 -16.22
N GLU A 205 4.52 12.48 -15.76
CA GLU A 205 5.65 12.11 -16.61
C GLU A 205 5.60 10.63 -17.04
N ALA A 206 4.89 9.79 -16.27
CA ALA A 206 4.70 8.37 -16.54
C ALA A 206 3.22 7.95 -16.44
N CYS A 207 2.88 6.84 -17.09
CA CYS A 207 1.52 6.37 -17.29
C CYS A 207 0.74 6.10 -16.01
N CYS A 208 1.44 5.62 -15.00
CA CYS A 208 0.78 4.66 -14.15
C CYS A 208 0.51 5.24 -12.77
N HIS A 209 -0.76 5.55 -12.53
CA HIS A 209 -1.25 6.01 -11.23
C HIS A 209 -1.48 4.79 -10.34
N ASN A 210 -0.85 4.77 -9.16
CA ASN A 210 -0.94 3.70 -8.17
C ASN A 210 -0.57 2.28 -8.68
N ILE A 211 0.21 2.21 -9.76
CA ILE A 211 0.86 1.00 -10.27
C ILE A 211 2.35 1.31 -10.49
N ARG A 212 3.25 0.45 -10.01
CA ARG A 212 4.65 0.40 -10.45
C ARG A 212 4.82 -0.67 -11.52
N LEU A 213 5.75 -0.45 -12.43
CA LEU A 213 6.09 -1.40 -13.48
C LEU A 213 7.48 -1.96 -13.21
N LEU A 214 7.56 -3.28 -13.30
CA LEU A 214 8.82 -4.02 -13.28
C LEU A 214 8.99 -4.77 -14.59
N GLU A 215 10.18 -4.81 -15.14
CA GLU A 215 10.49 -5.62 -16.32
C GLU A 215 11.42 -6.77 -15.95
N ALA A 216 11.02 -7.99 -16.32
CA ALA A 216 11.87 -9.17 -16.27
C ALA A 216 11.55 -10.03 -17.50
N ASP A 217 12.57 -10.63 -18.12
CA ASP A 217 12.42 -11.48 -19.31
C ASP A 217 11.61 -10.80 -20.45
N SER A 218 11.82 -9.49 -20.65
CA SER A 218 11.09 -8.65 -21.62
C SER A 218 9.57 -8.62 -21.43
N GLN A 219 9.10 -8.93 -20.22
CA GLN A 219 7.71 -8.85 -19.82
C GLN A 219 7.54 -7.84 -18.68
N LEU A 220 6.60 -6.92 -18.85
CA LEU A 220 6.20 -6.00 -17.79
C LEU A 220 5.29 -6.70 -16.77
N ARG A 221 5.53 -6.45 -15.49
CA ARG A 221 4.67 -6.84 -14.37
C ARG A 221 4.15 -5.60 -13.66
N MET A 222 2.85 -5.61 -13.38
CA MET A 222 2.17 -4.56 -12.63
C MET A 222 2.27 -4.81 -11.13
N ILE A 223 2.72 -3.81 -10.37
CA ILE A 223 2.79 -3.87 -8.91
C ILE A 223 1.84 -2.81 -8.34
N PRO A 224 0.64 -3.18 -7.87
CA PRO A 224 -0.30 -2.24 -7.29
C PRO A 224 0.17 -1.74 -5.92
N TYR A 225 -0.08 -0.47 -5.63
CA TYR A 225 0.20 0.16 -4.33
C TYR A 225 -0.77 1.32 -4.07
N ASP A 226 -0.72 1.90 -2.86
CA ASP A 226 -1.62 2.98 -2.40
C ASP A 226 -3.10 2.53 -2.41
N PHE A 227 -3.51 1.85 -1.33
CA PHE A 227 -4.84 1.22 -1.23
C PHE A 227 -5.82 1.99 -0.35
N ASP A 228 -5.49 3.22 0.02
CA ASP A 228 -6.26 4.03 0.95
C ASP A 228 -7.62 4.47 0.42
N VAL A 229 -7.70 4.71 -0.89
CA VAL A 229 -8.95 5.01 -1.60
C VAL A 229 -9.58 3.72 -2.16
N SER A 230 -9.69 2.69 -1.33
CA SER A 230 -10.39 1.45 -1.65
C SER A 230 -11.68 1.29 -0.85
N GLY A 231 -12.60 0.47 -1.35
CA GLY A 231 -13.79 0.12 -0.58
C GLY A 231 -13.52 -0.74 0.66
N LEU A 232 -12.39 -1.47 0.70
CA LEU A 232 -11.97 -2.20 1.89
C LEU A 232 -11.65 -1.24 3.06
N VAL A 233 -10.95 -0.15 2.75
CA VAL A 233 -10.60 0.90 3.74
C VAL A 233 -11.79 1.82 4.01
N ASN A 234 -12.48 2.26 2.96
CA ASN A 234 -13.63 3.17 3.06
C ASN A 234 -13.35 4.39 3.97
N ALA A 235 -12.14 4.95 3.85
CA ALA A 235 -11.72 6.11 4.63
C ALA A 235 -12.65 7.30 4.37
N ARG A 236 -12.84 8.18 5.37
CA ARG A 236 -13.79 9.31 5.25
C ARG A 236 -13.44 10.31 4.15
N TYR A 237 -12.17 10.36 3.74
CA TYR A 237 -11.69 11.22 2.65
C TYR A 237 -11.68 10.51 1.29
N ALA A 238 -12.03 9.23 1.22
CA ALA A 238 -12.04 8.46 -0.01
C ALA A 238 -13.35 8.73 -0.80
N PHE A 239 -13.21 9.30 -1.98
CA PHE A 239 -14.32 9.56 -2.90
C PHE A 239 -14.03 8.91 -4.25
N PRO A 240 -15.01 8.24 -4.88
CA PRO A 240 -14.81 7.67 -6.20
C PRO A 240 -14.66 8.79 -7.24
N ASP A 241 -13.89 8.53 -8.30
CA ASP A 241 -13.86 9.43 -9.46
C ASP A 241 -15.29 9.57 -10.03
N PRO A 242 -15.83 10.79 -10.15
CA PRO A 242 -17.16 11.03 -10.70
C PRO A 242 -17.38 10.40 -12.09
N LYS A 243 -16.33 10.25 -12.91
CA LYS A 243 -16.38 9.61 -14.24
C LYS A 243 -16.82 8.15 -14.17
N LEU A 244 -16.58 7.47 -13.03
CA LEU A 244 -16.95 6.07 -12.83
C LEU A 244 -18.44 5.85 -12.55
N ARG A 245 -19.20 6.92 -12.25
CA ARG A 245 -20.64 6.88 -11.96
C ARG A 245 -21.02 5.87 -10.85
N ILE A 246 -20.13 5.72 -9.87
CA ILE A 246 -20.40 4.96 -8.64
C ILE A 246 -20.58 5.94 -7.48
N GLY A 247 -21.58 5.71 -6.62
CA GLY A 247 -21.92 6.65 -5.54
C GLY A 247 -21.07 6.53 -4.27
N ARG A 248 -20.21 5.52 -4.16
CA ARG A 248 -19.35 5.24 -2.99
C ARG A 248 -18.20 4.30 -3.35
N VAL A 249 -17.06 4.43 -2.68
CA VAL A 249 -15.86 3.59 -2.88
C VAL A 249 -16.10 2.11 -2.57
N THR A 250 -17.09 1.78 -1.73
CA THR A 250 -17.48 0.39 -1.45
C THR A 250 -18.22 -0.30 -2.59
N ARG A 251 -18.59 0.43 -3.66
CA ARG A 251 -19.21 -0.16 -4.85
C ARG A 251 -18.11 -0.63 -5.81
N ARG A 252 -17.89 -1.95 -5.85
CA ARG A 252 -16.95 -2.58 -6.78
C ARG A 252 -17.21 -2.22 -8.24
N ARG A 253 -16.16 -1.82 -8.94
CA ARG A 253 -16.12 -1.57 -10.38
C ARG A 253 -14.89 -2.26 -10.95
N TYR A 254 -15.05 -3.01 -12.02
CA TYR A 254 -13.92 -3.62 -12.73
C TYR A 254 -13.29 -2.57 -13.64
N LEU A 255 -11.97 -2.40 -13.54
CA LEU A 255 -11.18 -1.44 -14.31
C LEU A 255 -10.02 -2.12 -15.06
N GLY A 256 -10.04 -3.45 -15.18
CA GLY A 256 -9.04 -4.16 -15.96
C GLY A 256 -9.19 -3.88 -17.45
N VAL A 257 -8.06 -3.79 -18.15
CA VAL A 257 -8.04 -3.73 -19.63
C VAL A 257 -8.54 -5.08 -20.17
N CYS A 258 -9.25 -5.06 -21.30
CA CYS A 258 -9.73 -6.30 -21.91
C CYS A 258 -8.54 -7.23 -22.28
N THR A 259 -8.57 -8.45 -21.73
CA THR A 259 -7.58 -9.52 -21.94
C THR A 259 -8.31 -10.84 -22.14
N GLU A 260 -7.57 -11.90 -22.46
CA GLU A 260 -8.07 -13.26 -22.61
C GLU A 260 -8.96 -13.72 -21.42
N PRO A 261 -10.18 -14.22 -21.70
CA PRO A 261 -11.10 -14.68 -20.66
C PRO A 261 -10.52 -15.79 -19.78
N GLU A 262 -9.67 -16.66 -20.34
CA GLU A 262 -8.99 -17.71 -19.59
C GLU A 262 -8.10 -17.16 -18.48
N TYR A 263 -7.35 -16.08 -18.72
CA TYR A 263 -6.49 -15.47 -17.69
C TYR A 263 -7.30 -14.82 -16.57
N VAL A 264 -8.43 -14.18 -16.93
CA VAL A 264 -9.34 -13.60 -15.95
C VAL A 264 -10.03 -14.70 -15.12
N LEU A 265 -10.45 -15.79 -15.76
CA LEU A 265 -11.06 -16.92 -15.08
C LEU A 265 -10.09 -17.62 -14.13
N ASP A 266 -8.84 -17.82 -14.55
CA ASP A 266 -7.77 -18.37 -13.72
C ASP A 266 -7.49 -17.46 -12.52
N ALA A 267 -7.44 -16.14 -12.71
CA ALA A 267 -7.30 -15.18 -11.62
C ALA A 267 -8.48 -15.23 -10.64
N ILE A 268 -9.73 -15.32 -11.13
CA ILE A 268 -10.92 -15.50 -10.27
C ILE A 268 -10.78 -16.77 -9.45
N ARG A 269 -10.41 -17.90 -10.07
CA ARG A 269 -10.25 -19.19 -9.39
C ARG A 269 -9.13 -19.18 -8.37
N HIS A 270 -8.00 -18.56 -8.69
CA HIS A 270 -6.88 -18.38 -7.75
C HIS A 270 -7.31 -17.62 -6.50
N VAL A 271 -7.94 -16.45 -6.66
CA VAL A 271 -8.44 -15.66 -5.53
C VAL A 271 -9.50 -16.43 -4.74
N ARG A 272 -10.42 -17.15 -5.40
CA ARG A 272 -11.42 -18.01 -4.75
C ARG A 272 -10.78 -19.15 -3.94
N GLY A 273 -9.69 -19.72 -4.43
CA GLY A 273 -8.93 -20.76 -3.74
C GLY A 273 -8.41 -20.28 -2.38
N MET A 274 -8.07 -19.00 -2.27
CA MET A 274 -7.59 -18.35 -1.05
C MET A 274 -8.70 -17.79 -0.16
N LYS A 275 -9.97 -18.19 -0.37
CA LYS A 275 -11.13 -17.59 0.34
C LYS A 275 -10.98 -17.68 1.87
N ALA A 276 -10.61 -18.84 2.40
CA ALA A 276 -10.56 -19.05 3.84
C ALA A 276 -9.49 -18.16 4.49
N GLU A 277 -8.31 -18.11 3.88
CA GLU A 277 -7.16 -17.34 4.30
C GLU A 277 -7.46 -15.83 4.25
N ILE A 278 -8.03 -15.35 3.14
CA ILE A 278 -8.39 -13.94 2.95
C ILE A 278 -9.44 -13.49 3.98
N LEU A 279 -10.44 -14.33 4.29
CA LEU A 279 -11.48 -13.97 5.25
C LEU A 279 -11.02 -14.08 6.72
N ALA A 280 -10.00 -14.90 7.00
CA ALA A 280 -9.40 -15.00 8.32
C ALA A 280 -8.41 -13.87 8.61
N LEU A 281 -7.70 -13.38 7.58
CA LEU A 281 -6.61 -12.41 7.70
C LEU A 281 -6.97 -11.14 8.50
N PRO A 282 -8.14 -10.49 8.36
CA PRO A 282 -8.48 -9.30 9.13
C PRO A 282 -8.38 -9.50 10.65
N ALA A 283 -8.73 -10.70 11.16
CA ALA A 283 -8.68 -10.99 12.59
C ALA A 283 -7.25 -11.17 13.12
N THR A 284 -6.26 -11.31 12.23
CA THR A 284 -4.84 -11.50 12.58
C THR A 284 -4.07 -10.19 12.63
N VAL A 285 -4.62 -9.09 12.09
CA VAL A 285 -3.93 -7.79 12.02
C VAL A 285 -3.83 -7.16 13.41
N PRO A 286 -2.61 -6.98 13.96
CA PRO A 286 -2.44 -6.36 15.26
C PRO A 286 -3.03 -4.93 15.31
N GLY A 287 -3.81 -4.64 16.35
CA GLY A 287 -4.46 -3.34 16.52
C GLY A 287 -5.77 -3.15 15.75
N LEU A 288 -6.10 -4.03 14.80
CA LEU A 288 -7.39 -3.94 14.12
C LEU A 288 -8.49 -4.42 15.06
N LYS A 289 -9.44 -3.54 15.39
CA LYS A 289 -10.50 -3.83 16.35
C LYS A 289 -11.39 -4.94 15.81
N ALA A 290 -11.89 -5.81 16.68
CA ALA A 290 -12.75 -6.94 16.29
C ALA A 290 -13.98 -6.51 15.45
N LYS A 291 -14.55 -5.32 15.71
CA LYS A 291 -15.64 -4.76 14.90
C LYS A 291 -15.18 -4.41 13.47
N ASN A 292 -14.00 -3.81 13.32
CA ASN A 292 -13.41 -3.48 12.02
C ASN A 292 -13.01 -4.74 11.26
N ALA A 293 -12.33 -5.69 11.92
CA ALA A 293 -12.00 -6.99 11.34
C ALA A 293 -13.24 -7.73 10.79
N LYS A 294 -14.34 -7.78 11.56
CA LYS A 294 -15.61 -8.37 11.11
C LYS A 294 -16.21 -7.62 9.91
N LYS A 295 -16.13 -6.28 9.89
CA LYS A 295 -16.60 -5.47 8.76
C LYS A 295 -15.78 -5.73 7.49
N ALA A 296 -14.44 -5.74 7.62
CA ALA A 296 -13.52 -6.04 6.53
C ALA A 296 -13.77 -7.44 5.97
N ALA A 297 -13.85 -8.47 6.83
CA ALA A 297 -14.17 -9.84 6.42
C ALA A 297 -15.53 -9.91 5.70
N LYS A 298 -16.58 -9.29 6.23
CA LYS A 298 -17.90 -9.23 5.57
C LYS A 298 -17.84 -8.51 4.22
N PHE A 299 -17.08 -7.42 4.12
CA PHE A 299 -16.90 -6.70 2.87
C PHE A 299 -16.23 -7.58 1.81
N LEU A 300 -15.15 -8.28 2.19
CA LEU A 300 -14.42 -9.23 1.34
C LEU A 300 -15.30 -10.42 0.94
N ASP A 301 -16.12 -10.97 1.85
CA ASP A 301 -17.04 -12.08 1.55
C ASP A 301 -18.03 -11.72 0.43
N GLY A 302 -18.46 -10.46 0.35
CA GLY A 302 -19.28 -9.97 -0.76
C GLY A 302 -18.62 -10.02 -2.15
N PHE A 303 -17.30 -10.17 -2.25
CA PHE A 303 -16.64 -10.58 -3.51
C PHE A 303 -16.85 -12.07 -3.76
N PHE A 304 -16.61 -12.90 -2.75
CA PHE A 304 -16.69 -14.35 -2.88
C PHE A 304 -18.10 -14.84 -3.21
N GLU A 305 -19.15 -14.23 -2.64
CA GLU A 305 -20.55 -14.47 -3.03
C GLU A 305 -20.77 -14.24 -4.53
N ARG A 306 -20.16 -13.19 -5.11
CA ARG A 306 -20.24 -12.92 -6.55
C ARG A 306 -19.44 -13.93 -7.37
N ALA A 307 -18.32 -14.37 -6.83
CA ALA A 307 -17.40 -15.31 -7.46
C ALA A 307 -17.88 -16.77 -7.39
N GLU A 308 -18.93 -17.09 -6.62
CA GLU A 308 -19.55 -18.44 -6.62
C GLU A 308 -19.95 -18.88 -8.03
N ASN A 309 -20.50 -17.95 -8.82
CA ASN A 309 -20.73 -18.13 -10.24
C ASN A 309 -19.62 -17.43 -11.03
N GLU A 310 -18.46 -18.08 -11.11
CA GLU A 310 -17.27 -17.58 -11.81
C GLU A 310 -17.56 -17.19 -13.27
N GLN A 311 -18.43 -17.93 -13.96
CA GLN A 311 -18.78 -17.65 -15.36
C GLN A 311 -19.61 -16.38 -15.50
N LYS A 312 -20.53 -16.14 -14.56
CA LYS A 312 -21.29 -14.88 -14.51
C LYS A 312 -20.38 -13.70 -14.14
N LEU A 313 -19.44 -13.90 -13.21
CA LEU A 313 -18.49 -12.85 -12.85
C LEU A 313 -17.55 -12.52 -14.02
N LEU A 314 -17.03 -13.53 -14.72
CA LEU A 314 -16.23 -13.38 -15.94
C LEU A 314 -16.99 -12.56 -17.00
N LYS A 315 -18.23 -12.95 -17.34
CA LYS A 315 -19.06 -12.20 -18.29
C LYS A 315 -19.28 -10.73 -17.88
N ASN A 316 -19.40 -10.47 -16.58
CA ASN A 316 -19.49 -9.09 -16.08
C ASN A 316 -18.18 -8.32 -16.31
N PHE A 317 -17.02 -8.97 -16.16
CA PHE A 317 -15.72 -8.34 -16.41
C PHE A 317 -15.49 -8.12 -17.91
N GLU A 318 -15.80 -9.11 -18.76
CA GLU A 318 -15.71 -8.98 -20.22
C GLU A 318 -16.60 -7.86 -20.79
N SER A 319 -17.78 -7.65 -20.22
CA SER A 319 -18.69 -6.57 -20.64
C SER A 319 -18.34 -5.20 -20.07
N SER A 320 -17.36 -5.11 -19.17
CA SER A 320 -17.03 -3.86 -18.47
C SER A 320 -15.55 -3.48 -18.44
N CYS A 321 -14.69 -4.27 -19.08
CA CYS A 321 -13.28 -3.97 -19.24
C CYS A 321 -13.05 -2.66 -20.00
N LEU A 322 -11.89 -2.04 -19.75
CA LEU A 322 -11.45 -0.80 -20.37
C LEU A 322 -10.86 -1.02 -21.77
#